data_AF-A0A1E4GRJ6-F1
#
_entry.id   AF-A0A1E4GRJ6-F1
#
_cell.length_a   1.000
_cell.length_b   1.000
_cell.length_c   1.000
_cell.angle_alpha   90.00
_cell.angle_beta   90.00
_cell.angle_gamma   90.00
#
_symmetry.space_group_name_H-M   'P 1'
#
loop_
_entity.id
_entity.type
_entity.pdbx_description
1 polymer ?
#
loop_
_entity_poly.entity_id
_entity_poly.type
_entity_poly.pdbx_seq_one_letter_code
_entity_poly.pdbx_strand_id
1 'polypeptide(L)'
;MAPDNTSAPSADAHGHAPVGSTEVPGHHAESGGLPQFEFQYWGGQIVWLLVLFAILYVLFARVFVPRFRKVADARAETIAGALDDARRVQAEADAKAEAMKVEIDRARGEARRLVADAQAAAAEQLAGSQAAQDAELAKQIEAAETRIRSMRDGAMSNVKGIAADVASTMVEKLTGKPVTATEARAVQGNA
;
A
#
# COMPACT_ATOMS: atom_id res chain seq x y z
N MET A 1 9.94 -30.33 -73.74
CA MET A 1 9.51 -31.72 -73.95
C MET A 1 8.11 -31.88 -73.35
N ALA A 2 7.08 -31.58 -74.15
CA ALA A 2 5.76 -32.19 -74.00
C ALA A 2 5.88 -33.67 -74.48
N PRO A 3 4.81 -34.45 -74.72
CA PRO A 3 3.38 -34.34 -74.39
C PRO A 3 2.80 -35.71 -73.93
N ASP A 4 1.50 -35.79 -73.65
CA ASP A 4 0.57 -36.81 -74.22
C ASP A 4 -0.83 -36.53 -73.66
N ASN A 5 -1.80 -36.05 -74.42
CA ASN A 5 -2.32 -36.48 -75.72
C ASN A 5 -2.98 -37.87 -75.65
N THR A 6 -4.30 -37.88 -75.83
CA THR A 6 -5.14 -38.91 -76.49
C THR A 6 -6.57 -38.35 -76.42
N SER A 7 -7.38 -38.20 -77.47
CA SER A 7 -7.41 -38.88 -78.76
C SER A 7 -8.13 -38.03 -79.82
N ALA A 8 -7.64 -38.11 -81.06
CA ALA A 8 -8.25 -37.66 -82.32
C ALA A 8 -9.43 -38.60 -82.74
N PRO A 9 -9.96 -38.63 -83.99
CA PRO A 9 -9.76 -37.76 -85.17
C PRO A 9 -11.06 -37.42 -85.95
N SER A 10 -10.98 -36.53 -86.95
CA SER A 10 -11.31 -36.83 -88.36
C SER A 10 -11.33 -35.58 -89.23
N ALA A 11 -10.80 -35.75 -90.43
CA ALA A 11 -10.58 -34.76 -91.45
C ALA A 11 -11.72 -34.76 -92.49
N ASP A 12 -11.82 -33.61 -93.16
CA ASP A 12 -12.27 -33.39 -94.54
C ASP A 12 -13.71 -33.74 -94.94
N ALA A 13 -14.49 -32.70 -95.31
CA ALA A 13 -15.48 -32.77 -96.39
C ALA A 13 -16.26 -31.45 -96.61
N HIS A 14 -16.05 -30.87 -97.79
CA HIS A 14 -17.06 -30.34 -98.72
C HIS A 14 -17.88 -29.09 -98.34
N GLY A 15 -17.73 -28.06 -99.20
CA GLY A 15 -18.54 -26.87 -99.19
C GLY A 15 -19.99 -27.10 -99.63
N HIS A 16 -20.82 -26.11 -99.32
CA HIS A 16 -21.90 -25.57 -100.15
C HIS A 16 -22.57 -24.47 -99.32
N ALA A 17 -22.51 -23.22 -99.77
CA ALA A 17 -23.59 -22.29 -99.46
C ALA A 17 -24.85 -22.85 -100.14
N PRO A 18 -26.04 -22.74 -99.51
CA PRO A 18 -26.82 -21.56 -99.84
C PRO A 18 -27.70 -21.01 -98.68
N VAL A 19 -27.73 -19.67 -98.62
CA VAL A 19 -28.86 -18.80 -98.28
C VAL A 19 -29.77 -19.17 -97.09
N GLY A 20 -29.43 -18.64 -95.91
CA GLY A 20 -30.43 -18.16 -94.97
C GLY A 20 -30.80 -16.73 -95.34
N SER A 21 -31.92 -16.55 -96.03
CA SER A 21 -32.49 -15.24 -96.36
C SER A 21 -32.75 -14.48 -95.06
N THR A 22 -31.92 -13.47 -94.76
CA THR A 22 -32.31 -12.41 -93.83
C THR A 22 -33.34 -11.58 -94.56
N GLU A 23 -34.61 -11.89 -94.35
CA GLU A 23 -35.69 -10.94 -94.57
C GLU A 23 -35.48 -9.82 -93.55
N VAL A 24 -34.79 -8.75 -93.97
CA VAL A 24 -34.96 -7.44 -93.36
C VAL A 24 -36.29 -6.92 -93.92
N PRO A 25 -37.35 -6.77 -93.11
CA PRO A 25 -38.50 -6.01 -93.56
C PRO A 25 -38.03 -4.61 -93.91
N GLY A 26 -38.20 -4.24 -95.19
CA GLY A 26 -37.82 -2.94 -95.71
C GLY A 26 -38.50 -1.80 -94.97
N HIS A 27 -37.67 -0.94 -94.39
CA HIS A 27 -37.80 0.49 -94.19
C HIS A 27 -39.18 1.09 -93.89
N HIS A 28 -39.34 1.57 -92.65
CA HIS A 28 -39.65 2.99 -92.48
C HIS A 28 -38.34 3.75 -92.36
N ALA A 29 -38.04 4.56 -93.37
CA ALA A 29 -36.94 5.52 -93.33
C ALA A 29 -37.31 6.65 -92.36
N GLU A 30 -36.69 6.66 -91.19
CA GLU A 30 -36.45 7.89 -90.45
C GLU A 30 -34.96 8.00 -90.18
N SER A 31 -34.41 9.19 -90.43
CA SER A 31 -33.03 9.54 -90.14
C SER A 31 -32.81 9.62 -88.63
N GLY A 32 -32.60 8.49 -87.96
CA GLY A 32 -32.34 8.44 -86.53
C GLY A 32 -30.86 8.13 -86.28
N GLY A 33 -30.18 8.97 -85.49
CA GLY A 33 -28.82 8.70 -85.05
C GLY A 33 -28.74 7.44 -84.19
N LEU A 34 -27.53 7.11 -83.72
CA LEU A 34 -27.34 6.02 -82.76
C LEU A 34 -28.40 6.11 -81.63
N PRO A 35 -29.18 5.05 -81.37
CA PRO A 35 -30.41 5.12 -80.57
C PRO A 35 -30.19 5.57 -79.11
N GLN A 36 -28.94 5.58 -78.63
CA GLN A 36 -28.55 6.14 -77.33
C GLN A 36 -28.46 7.68 -77.27
N PHE A 37 -28.48 8.39 -78.40
CA PHE A 37 -28.41 9.86 -78.48
C PHE A 37 -29.74 10.52 -78.85
N GLU A 38 -30.84 9.78 -78.79
CA GLU A 38 -32.19 10.28 -78.99
C GLU A 38 -32.65 11.08 -77.75
N PHE A 39 -32.27 12.35 -77.69
CA PHE A 39 -32.55 13.29 -76.58
C PHE A 39 -34.05 13.50 -76.30
N GLN A 40 -34.94 13.05 -77.19
CA GLN A 40 -36.39 13.09 -77.02
C GLN A 40 -36.90 12.38 -75.75
N TYR A 41 -36.23 11.30 -75.29
CA TYR A 41 -36.63 10.55 -74.08
C TYR A 41 -35.89 10.98 -72.81
N TRP A 42 -34.86 11.84 -72.93
CA TRP A 42 -34.03 12.25 -71.79
C TRP A 42 -34.82 13.08 -70.78
N GLY A 43 -35.76 13.91 -71.22
CA GLY A 43 -36.62 14.69 -70.31
C GLY A 43 -37.44 13.80 -69.38
N GLY A 44 -38.09 12.77 -69.91
CA GLY A 44 -38.86 11.80 -69.12
C GLY A 44 -37.97 11.00 -68.15
N GLN A 45 -36.81 10.55 -68.62
CA GLN A 45 -35.84 9.82 -67.79
C GLN A 45 -35.30 10.68 -66.64
N ILE A 46 -34.99 11.96 -66.89
CA ILE A 46 -34.52 12.88 -65.85
C ILE A 46 -35.63 13.14 -64.83
N VAL A 47 -36.87 13.35 -65.26
CA VAL A 47 -38.00 13.54 -64.33
C VAL A 47 -38.19 12.33 -63.43
N TRP A 48 -38.17 11.11 -63.97
CA TRP A 48 -38.25 9.90 -63.15
C TRP A 48 -37.01 9.75 -62.25
N LEU A 49 -35.80 10.00 -62.76
CA LEU A 49 -34.59 9.95 -61.95
C LEU A 49 -34.67 10.92 -60.77
N LEU A 50 -35.19 12.13 -60.97
CA LEU A 50 -35.44 13.10 -59.90
C LEU A 50 -36.49 12.62 -58.90
N VAL A 51 -37.56 11.96 -59.34
CA VAL A 51 -38.57 11.37 -58.45
C VAL A 51 -37.96 10.25 -57.60
N LEU A 52 -37.23 9.31 -58.22
CA LEU A 52 -36.55 8.22 -57.52
C LEU A 52 -35.51 8.77 -56.55
N PHE A 53 -34.73 9.75 -56.99
CA PHE A 53 -33.72 10.43 -56.18
C PHE A 53 -34.34 11.16 -54.99
N ALA A 54 -35.46 11.87 -55.19
CA ALA A 54 -36.17 12.54 -54.11
C ALA A 54 -36.69 11.54 -53.07
N ILE A 55 -37.27 10.43 -53.51
CA ILE A 55 -37.73 9.36 -52.60
C ILE A 55 -36.54 8.78 -51.81
N LEU A 56 -35.43 8.46 -52.48
CA LEU A 56 -34.23 7.93 -51.85
C LEU A 56 -33.61 8.96 -50.89
N TYR A 57 -33.55 10.23 -51.28
CA TYR A 57 -33.03 11.32 -50.46
C TYR A 57 -33.84 11.47 -49.18
N VAL A 58 -35.18 11.46 -49.27
CA VAL A 58 -36.04 11.52 -48.10
C VAL A 58 -35.82 10.32 -47.20
N LEU A 59 -35.69 9.11 -47.74
CA LEU A 59 -35.39 7.91 -46.95
C LEU A 59 -34.03 8.05 -46.23
N PHE A 60 -33.01 8.55 -46.92
CA PHE A 60 -31.67 8.74 -46.35
C PHE A 60 -31.65 9.79 -45.25
N ALA A 61 -32.24 10.95 -45.52
CA ALA A 61 -32.34 12.07 -44.58
C ALA A 61 -33.18 11.70 -43.34
N ARG A 62 -34.28 10.95 -43.53
CA ARG A 62 -35.21 10.63 -42.45
C ARG A 62 -34.82 9.40 -41.64
N VAL A 63 -34.06 8.45 -42.22
CA VAL A 63 -33.78 7.15 -41.58
C VAL A 63 -32.29 6.94 -41.31
N PHE A 64 -31.43 7.14 -42.31
CA PHE A 64 -30.01 6.81 -42.18
C PHE A 64 -29.26 7.85 -41.36
N VAL A 65 -29.45 9.14 -41.66
CA VAL A 65 -28.83 10.24 -40.91
C VAL A 65 -29.14 10.19 -39.41
N PRO A 66 -30.41 10.08 -38.95
CA PRO A 66 -30.68 10.03 -37.52
C PRO A 66 -30.15 8.76 -36.85
N ARG A 67 -30.09 7.62 -37.55
CA ARG A 67 -29.48 6.40 -37.00
C ARG A 67 -27.98 6.57 -36.79
N PHE A 68 -27.26 7.14 -37.75
CA PHE A 68 -25.83 7.38 -37.62
C PHE A 68 -25.53 8.37 -36.48
N ARG A 69 -26.31 9.45 -36.40
CA ARG A 69 -26.18 10.44 -35.33
C ARG A 69 -26.41 9.82 -33.95
N LYS A 70 -27.44 8.99 -33.78
CA LYS A 70 -27.68 8.27 -32.50
C LYS A 70 -26.49 7.42 -32.06
N VAL A 71 -25.81 6.73 -32.99
CA VAL A 71 -24.65 5.91 -32.64
C VAL A 71 -23.44 6.77 -32.28
N ALA A 72 -23.22 7.87 -32.99
CA ALA A 72 -22.15 8.82 -32.68
C ALA A 72 -22.37 9.47 -31.31
N ASP A 73 -23.60 9.94 -31.04
CA ASP A 73 -23.98 10.56 -29.78
C ASP A 73 -23.86 9.57 -28.61
N ALA A 74 -24.34 8.33 -28.77
CA ALA A 74 -24.22 7.29 -27.73
C ALA A 74 -22.77 6.92 -27.40
N ARG A 75 -21.88 6.92 -28.40
CA ARG A 75 -20.44 6.72 -28.18
C ARG A 75 -19.83 7.90 -27.44
N ALA A 76 -20.15 9.13 -27.85
CA ALA A 76 -19.67 10.34 -27.19
C ALA A 76 -20.12 10.39 -25.73
N GLU A 77 -21.38 10.09 -25.45
CA GLU A 77 -21.95 10.05 -24.11
C GLU A 77 -21.29 8.97 -23.24
N THR A 78 -21.12 7.75 -23.76
CA THR A 78 -20.43 6.67 -23.05
C THR A 78 -18.99 7.05 -22.70
N ILE A 79 -18.26 7.66 -23.64
CA ILE A 79 -16.87 8.08 -23.41
C ILE A 79 -16.81 9.21 -22.37
N ALA A 80 -17.70 10.20 -22.48
CA ALA A 80 -17.78 11.30 -21.53
C ALA A 80 -18.09 10.78 -20.12
N GLY A 81 -19.09 9.89 -19.98
CA GLY A 81 -19.43 9.25 -18.72
C GLY A 81 -18.27 8.44 -18.13
N ALA A 82 -17.60 7.62 -18.95
CA ALA A 82 -16.44 6.87 -18.49
C ALA A 82 -15.28 7.77 -18.04
N LEU A 83 -15.05 8.90 -18.73
CA LEU A 83 -14.01 9.86 -18.36
C LEU A 83 -14.35 10.58 -17.04
N ASP A 84 -15.61 10.97 -16.85
CA ASP A 84 -16.05 11.63 -15.63
C ASP A 84 -16.02 10.67 -14.43
N ASP A 85 -16.43 9.40 -14.62
CA ASP A 85 -16.30 8.38 -13.60
C ASP A 85 -14.82 8.10 -13.27
N ALA A 86 -13.95 8.00 -14.27
CA ALA A 86 -12.52 7.84 -14.05
C ALA A 86 -11.93 9.02 -13.26
N ARG A 87 -12.30 10.26 -13.59
CA ARG A 87 -11.88 11.46 -12.86
C ARG A 87 -12.40 11.46 -11.42
N ARG A 88 -13.66 11.07 -11.20
CA ARG A 88 -14.26 10.97 -9.87
C ARG A 88 -13.54 9.93 -9.02
N VAL A 89 -13.32 8.72 -9.56
CA VAL A 89 -12.58 7.66 -8.88
C VAL A 89 -11.15 8.07 -8.59
N GLN A 90 -10.48 8.75 -9.52
CA GLN A 90 -9.13 9.29 -9.30
C GLN A 90 -9.12 10.31 -8.17
N ALA A 91 -10.06 11.27 -8.17
CA ALA A 91 -10.17 12.27 -7.12
C ALA A 91 -10.48 11.65 -5.74
N GLU A 92 -11.35 10.64 -5.69
CA GLU A 92 -11.64 9.89 -4.46
C GLU A 92 -10.42 9.11 -3.97
N ALA A 93 -9.63 8.51 -4.88
CA ALA A 93 -8.41 7.80 -4.55
C ALA A 93 -7.33 8.74 -4.02
N ASP A 94 -7.13 9.89 -4.67
CA ASP A 94 -6.18 10.91 -4.24
C ASP A 94 -6.56 11.49 -2.87
N ALA A 95 -7.85 11.78 -2.65
CA ALA A 95 -8.35 12.24 -1.35
C ALA A 95 -8.13 11.20 -0.24
N LYS A 96 -8.37 9.92 -0.53
CA LYS A 96 -8.11 8.82 0.42
C LYS A 96 -6.62 8.62 0.68
N ALA A 97 -5.79 8.77 -0.35
CA ALA A 97 -4.34 8.68 -0.22
C ALA A 97 -3.78 9.79 0.67
N GLU A 98 -4.23 11.03 0.47
CA GLU A 98 -3.85 12.15 1.34
C GLU A 98 -4.33 11.96 2.78
N ALA A 99 -5.58 11.52 2.99
CA ALA A 99 -6.08 11.22 4.33
C ALA A 99 -5.27 10.12 5.04
N MET A 100 -4.91 9.05 4.32
CA MET A 100 -4.06 7.98 4.86
C MET A 100 -2.64 8.47 5.18
N LYS A 101 -2.04 9.33 4.35
CA LYS A 101 -0.72 9.92 4.64
C LYS A 101 -0.75 10.71 5.94
N VAL A 102 -1.74 11.60 6.09
CA VAL A 102 -1.92 12.41 7.31
C VAL A 102 -2.10 11.50 8.54
N GLU A 103 -2.90 10.44 8.42
CA GLU A 103 -3.14 9.52 9.52
C GLU A 103 -1.89 8.71 9.90
N ILE A 104 -1.10 8.27 8.93
CA ILE A 104 0.18 7.59 9.18
C ILE A 104 1.18 8.53 9.87
N ASP A 105 1.26 9.79 9.44
CA ASP A 105 2.16 10.77 10.03
C ASP A 105 1.72 11.15 11.45
N ARG A 106 0.41 11.28 11.69
CA ARG A 106 -0.17 11.45 13.03
C ARG A 106 0.18 10.27 13.94
N ALA A 107 -0.08 9.04 13.49
CA ALA A 107 0.22 7.82 14.24
C ALA A 107 1.71 7.68 14.56
N ARG A 108 2.60 8.01 13.61
CA ARG A 108 4.05 8.04 13.84
C ARG A 108 4.45 9.10 14.87
N GLY A 109 3.83 10.27 14.82
CA GLY A 109 4.03 11.34 15.80
C GLY A 109 3.61 10.91 17.21
N GLU A 110 2.44 10.29 17.33
CA GLU A 110 1.90 9.78 18.60
C GLU A 110 2.74 8.63 19.17
N ALA A 111 3.18 7.69 18.33
CA ALA A 111 4.07 6.62 18.76
C ALA A 111 5.39 7.15 19.32
N ARG A 112 5.99 8.16 18.66
CA ARG A 112 7.22 8.81 19.15
C ARG A 112 7.01 9.51 20.49
N ARG A 113 5.88 10.22 20.65
CA ARG A 113 5.51 10.84 21.92
C ARG A 113 5.33 9.82 23.03
N LEU A 114 4.56 8.76 22.77
CA LEU A 114 4.34 7.68 23.73
C LEU A 114 5.65 7.03 24.19
N VAL A 115 6.59 6.80 23.26
CA VAL A 115 7.91 6.25 23.59
C VAL A 115 8.72 7.22 24.45
N ALA A 116 8.68 8.52 24.14
CA ALA A 116 9.37 9.53 24.94
C ALA A 116 8.77 9.65 26.35
N ASP A 117 7.44 9.67 26.46
CA ASP A 117 6.72 9.76 27.73
C ASP A 117 6.98 8.51 28.59
N ALA A 118 6.98 7.32 27.98
CA ALA A 118 7.29 6.07 28.68
C ALA A 118 8.74 6.04 29.19
N GLN A 119 9.70 6.53 28.41
CA GLN A 119 11.10 6.64 28.86
C GLN A 119 11.24 7.64 30.01
N ALA A 120 10.57 8.79 29.94
CA ALA A 120 10.58 9.78 31.01
C ALA A 120 9.98 9.20 32.31
N ALA A 121 8.82 8.56 32.22
CA ALA A 121 8.17 7.91 33.37
C ALA A 121 9.03 6.77 33.96
N ALA A 122 9.66 5.95 33.12
CA ALA A 122 10.56 4.89 33.56
C ALA A 122 11.80 5.46 34.27
N ALA A 123 12.39 6.53 33.74
CA ALA A 123 13.53 7.20 34.36
C ALA A 123 13.17 7.80 35.72
N GLU A 124 12.00 8.44 35.85
CA GLU A 124 11.49 8.97 37.11
C GLU A 124 11.26 7.86 38.14
N GLN A 125 10.60 6.77 37.73
CA GLN A 125 10.35 5.63 38.62
C GLN A 125 11.66 4.97 39.08
N LEU A 126 12.64 4.86 38.18
CA LEU A 126 13.95 4.31 38.51
C LEU A 126 14.69 5.22 39.50
N ALA A 127 14.71 6.54 39.27
CA ALA A 127 15.31 7.50 40.19
C ALA A 127 14.66 7.46 41.58
N GLY A 128 13.33 7.40 41.63
CA GLY A 128 12.60 7.26 42.90
C GLY A 128 12.91 5.96 43.63
N SER A 129 12.98 4.84 42.89
CA SER A 129 13.29 3.52 43.46
C SER A 129 14.74 3.42 43.94
N GLN A 130 15.69 4.07 43.25
CA GLN A 130 17.08 4.17 43.69
C GLN A 130 17.18 5.00 44.97
N ALA A 131 16.58 6.20 44.99
CA ALA A 131 16.60 7.06 46.18
C ALA A 131 15.99 6.38 47.41
N ALA A 132 14.90 5.62 47.24
CA ALA A 132 14.29 4.86 48.32
C ALA A 132 15.20 3.72 48.82
N GLN A 133 15.84 2.99 47.92
CA GLN A 133 16.79 1.94 48.27
C GLN A 133 18.03 2.50 48.97
N ASP A 134 18.60 3.59 48.47
CA ASP A 134 19.76 4.25 49.08
C ASP A 134 19.44 4.74 50.50
N ALA A 135 18.26 5.30 50.71
CA ALA A 135 17.80 5.71 52.04
C ALA A 135 17.63 4.52 53.01
N GLU A 136 17.14 3.38 52.50
CA GLU A 136 17.00 2.16 53.30
C GLU A 136 18.36 1.53 53.62
N LEU A 137 19.27 1.47 52.65
CA LEU A 137 20.65 1.02 52.84
C LEU A 137 21.38 1.88 53.88
N ALA A 138 21.22 3.20 53.82
CA ALA A 138 21.82 4.12 54.79
C ALA A 138 21.36 3.82 56.22
N LYS A 139 20.06 3.57 56.44
CA LYS A 139 19.52 3.19 57.75
C LYS A 139 20.07 1.84 58.23
N GLN A 140 20.18 0.86 57.33
CA GLN A 140 20.74 -0.44 57.68
C GLN A 140 22.22 -0.34 58.07
N ILE A 141 22.99 0.50 57.38
CA ILE A 141 24.40 0.77 57.72
C ILE A 141 24.48 1.42 59.10
N GLU A 142 23.67 2.45 59.38
CA GLU A 142 23.66 3.12 60.69
C GLU A 142 23.29 2.16 61.84
N ALA A 143 22.29 1.30 61.61
CA ALA A 143 21.89 0.28 62.57
C ALA A 143 23.00 -0.77 62.79
N ALA A 144 23.67 -1.20 61.72
CA ALA A 144 24.78 -2.13 61.79
C ALA A 144 25.98 -1.52 62.53
N GLU A 145 26.35 -0.27 62.24
CA GLU A 145 27.41 0.46 62.95
C GLU A 145 27.11 0.56 64.45
N THR A 146 25.86 0.88 64.82
CA THR A 146 25.44 0.97 66.21
C THR A 146 25.55 -0.39 66.91
N ARG A 147 25.14 -1.47 66.24
CA ARG A 147 25.31 -2.84 66.75
C ARG A 147 26.79 -3.21 66.91
N ILE A 148 27.63 -2.87 65.94
CA ILE A 148 29.08 -3.12 66.00
C ILE A 148 29.71 -2.36 67.17
N ARG A 149 29.37 -1.07 67.36
CA ARG A 149 29.83 -0.27 68.51
C ARG A 149 29.42 -0.92 69.84
N SER A 150 28.16 -1.31 69.98
CA SER A 150 27.67 -1.98 71.19
C SER A 150 28.40 -3.31 71.47
N MET A 151 28.59 -4.15 70.45
CA MET A 151 29.34 -5.41 70.58
C MET A 151 30.80 -5.18 70.96
N ARG A 152 31.44 -4.16 70.36
CA ARG A 152 32.81 -3.76 70.69
C ARG A 152 32.91 -3.32 72.14
N ASP A 153 32.03 -2.45 72.59
CA ASP A 153 32.08 -1.90 73.95
C ASP A 153 31.81 -3.01 74.99
N GLY A 154 30.88 -3.91 74.70
CA GLY A 154 30.66 -5.12 75.51
C GLY A 154 31.88 -6.04 75.57
N ALA A 155 32.51 -6.30 74.42
CA ALA A 155 33.74 -7.10 74.36
C ALA A 155 34.90 -6.44 75.14
N MET A 156 35.08 -5.12 75.00
CA MET A 156 36.10 -4.37 75.75
C MET A 156 35.83 -4.40 77.26
N SER A 157 34.56 -4.34 77.69
CA SER A 157 34.19 -4.51 79.09
C SER A 157 34.55 -5.90 79.61
N ASN A 158 34.27 -6.95 78.84
CA ASN A 158 34.64 -8.33 79.21
C ASN A 158 36.18 -8.49 79.32
N VAL A 159 36.94 -7.89 78.40
CA VAL A 159 38.42 -7.87 78.46
C VAL A 159 38.91 -7.16 79.72
N LYS A 160 38.33 -6.00 80.08
CA LYS A 160 38.66 -5.30 81.34
C LYS A 160 38.39 -6.16 82.57
N GLY A 161 37.31 -6.94 82.57
CA GLY A 161 36.99 -7.91 83.63
C GLY A 161 38.04 -9.03 83.73
N ILE A 162 38.33 -9.71 82.62
CA ILE A 162 39.33 -10.79 82.56
C ILE A 162 40.72 -10.27 82.96
N ALA A 163 41.11 -9.08 82.50
CA ALA A 163 42.40 -8.48 82.85
C ALA A 163 42.51 -8.20 84.37
N ALA A 164 41.43 -7.74 85.01
CA ALA A 164 41.40 -7.52 86.45
C ALA A 164 41.50 -8.82 87.25
N ASP A 165 40.82 -9.88 86.80
CA ASP A 165 40.89 -11.21 87.42
C ASP A 165 42.30 -11.81 87.30
N VAL A 166 42.90 -11.71 86.10
CA VAL A 166 44.28 -12.19 85.85
C VAL A 166 45.29 -11.39 86.68
N ALA A 167 45.17 -10.06 86.73
CA ALA A 167 46.05 -9.21 87.53
C ALA A 167 45.96 -9.53 89.04
N SER A 168 44.74 -9.72 89.55
CA SER A 168 44.51 -10.11 90.96
C SER A 168 45.15 -11.47 91.28
N THR A 169 44.98 -12.45 90.38
CA THR A 169 45.60 -13.77 90.50
C THR A 169 47.13 -13.69 90.49
N MET A 170 47.72 -12.84 89.66
CA MET A 170 49.17 -12.64 89.62
C MET A 170 49.70 -12.01 90.91
N VAL A 171 49.02 -10.99 91.47
CA VAL A 171 49.41 -10.33 92.72
C VAL A 171 49.32 -11.28 93.91
N GLU A 172 48.25 -12.09 93.98
CA GLU A 172 48.09 -13.10 95.03
C GLU A 172 49.22 -14.14 94.98
N LYS A 173 49.60 -14.61 93.77
CA LYS A 173 50.73 -15.52 93.59
C LYS A 173 52.08 -14.90 93.97
N LEU A 174 52.27 -13.59 93.80
CA LEU A 174 53.54 -12.91 94.07
C LEU A 174 53.70 -12.51 95.55
N THR A 175 52.61 -12.11 96.21
CA THR A 175 52.62 -11.58 97.59
C THR A 175 52.17 -12.59 98.64
N GLY A 176 51.56 -13.71 98.22
CA GLY A 176 51.07 -14.77 99.10
C GLY A 176 49.85 -14.39 99.96
N LYS A 177 49.21 -13.24 99.67
CA LYS A 177 48.01 -12.75 100.36
C LYS A 177 46.89 -12.48 99.34
N PRO A 178 45.63 -12.81 99.66
CA PRO A 178 44.51 -12.55 98.76
C PRO A 178 44.28 -11.04 98.63
N VAL A 179 44.11 -10.56 97.39
CA VAL A 179 43.70 -9.18 97.12
C VAL A 179 42.20 -9.04 97.40
N THR A 180 41.80 -8.03 98.16
CA THR A 180 40.38 -7.81 98.46
C THR A 180 39.64 -7.20 97.26
N ALA A 181 38.37 -7.56 97.05
CA ALA A 181 37.57 -7.08 95.91
C ALA A 181 37.46 -5.53 95.83
N THR A 182 37.66 -4.84 96.96
CA THR A 182 37.68 -3.37 97.04
C THR A 182 38.97 -2.78 96.44
N GLU A 183 40.12 -3.43 96.61
CA GLU A 183 41.42 -2.98 96.08
C GLU A 183 41.53 -3.24 94.57
N ALA A 184 41.04 -4.39 94.09
CA ALA A 184 41.00 -4.71 92.66
C ALA A 184 40.10 -3.74 91.87
N ARG A 185 38.96 -3.32 92.45
CA ARG A 185 38.06 -2.31 91.85
C ARG A 185 38.65 -0.90 91.85
N ALA A 186 39.47 -0.55 92.84
CA ALA A 186 40.10 0.77 92.92
C ALA A 186 41.08 1.04 91.77
N VAL A 187 41.78 0.01 91.29
CA VAL A 187 42.67 0.11 90.11
C VAL A 187 41.87 0.25 88.80
N GLN A 188 40.68 -0.35 88.73
CA GLN A 188 39.83 -0.37 87.54
C GLN A 188 39.14 0.98 87.25
N GLY A 189 38.97 1.83 88.27
CA GLY A 189 38.33 3.16 88.15
C GLY A 189 39.25 4.30 87.74
N ASN A 190 40.57 4.07 87.61
CA ASN A 190 41.57 5.10 87.34
C ASN A 190 42.14 5.05 85.91
N ALA A 191 41.45 4.39 84.96
CA ALA A 191 41.87 4.22 83.56
C ALA A 191 40.72 4.42 82.56
#